data_AF-A0A2W6YX22-F1
#
_entry.id   AF-A0A2W6YX22-F1
#
_cell.length_a   1.000
_cell.length_b   1.000
_cell.length_c   1.000
_cell.angle_alpha   90.00
_cell.angle_beta   90.00
_cell.angle_gamma   90.00
#
_symmetry.space_group_name_H-M   'P 1'
#
loop_
_entity.id
_entity.type
_entity.pdbx_description
1 polymer ?
#
loop_
_entity_poly.entity_id
_entity_poly.type
_entity_poly.pdbx_seq_one_letter_code
_entity_poly.pdbx_strand_id
1 'polypeptide(L)'
;MALLPAEATALNSGFSYDGGALFVPPGREAAVAAIVAAPGWQDSAAKAALVAYAADRRWRLEVGGILVGSVPVATDDRSKLMITGARVAAMADPGWSTVWHGADGATYPVDAAAMVAISDAVQAHVNAGFATFAAIKAAIEAGTISTMAEIDAAFAAGSAPG
;
A
#
# COMPACT_ATOMS: atom_id res chain seq x y z
N MET A 1 -4.62 -17.38 8.91
CA MET A 1 -3.44 -18.13 9.42
C MET A 1 -3.50 -19.51 8.78
N ALA A 2 -2.71 -19.75 7.73
CA ALA A 2 -2.71 -21.05 7.04
C ALA A 2 -1.92 -22.04 7.90
N LEU A 3 -2.59 -23.09 8.37
CA LEU A 3 -1.97 -24.23 9.04
C LEU A 3 -1.18 -25.03 8.01
N LEU A 4 0.12 -24.77 7.89
CA LEU A 4 1.05 -25.76 7.37
C LEU A 4 1.76 -26.41 8.57
N PRO A 5 1.84 -27.76 8.62
CA PRO A 5 2.49 -28.47 9.72
C PRO A 5 4.00 -28.20 9.79
N ALA A 6 4.57 -28.39 10.98
CA ALA A 6 5.94 -28.00 11.35
C ALA A 6 7.08 -28.69 10.55
N GLU A 7 6.74 -29.61 9.65
CA GLU A 7 7.67 -30.36 8.80
C GLU A 7 7.99 -29.63 7.48
N ALA A 8 7.40 -28.46 7.24
CA ALA A 8 7.58 -27.66 6.01
C ALA A 8 8.97 -26.97 5.87
N THR A 9 9.98 -27.39 6.63
CA THR A 9 11.33 -26.81 6.65
C THR A 9 12.28 -27.33 5.56
N ALA A 10 11.77 -28.02 4.53
CA ALA A 10 12.55 -28.32 3.32
C ALA A 10 11.79 -27.91 2.06
N LEU A 11 12.10 -26.72 1.52
CA LEU A 11 11.74 -26.34 0.15
C LEU A 11 12.57 -27.18 -0.84
N ASN A 12 12.23 -28.46 -0.98
CA ASN A 12 12.50 -29.23 -2.18
C ASN A 12 11.22 -29.98 -2.55
N SER A 13 10.15 -29.22 -2.78
CA SER A 13 8.84 -29.75 -3.14
C SER A 13 8.80 -30.22 -4.61
N GLY A 14 9.85 -29.96 -5.40
CA GLY A 14 9.98 -30.32 -6.80
C GLY A 14 9.10 -29.51 -7.76
N PHE A 15 8.24 -28.62 -7.24
CA PHE A 15 7.44 -27.72 -8.05
C PHE A 15 8.31 -26.58 -8.60
N SER A 16 8.10 -26.20 -9.86
CA SER A 16 8.73 -25.02 -10.45
C SER A 16 7.77 -24.30 -11.40
N TYR A 17 7.99 -23.01 -11.62
CA TYR A 17 7.21 -22.20 -12.56
C TYR A 17 8.18 -21.44 -13.46
N ASP A 18 8.06 -21.59 -14.78
CA ASP A 18 8.96 -21.02 -15.78
C ASP A 18 8.38 -19.77 -16.47
N GLY A 19 7.36 -19.15 -15.86
CA GLY A 19 6.71 -17.96 -16.43
C GLY A 19 5.52 -18.28 -17.33
N GLY A 20 5.22 -19.55 -17.61
CA GLY A 20 4.02 -19.96 -18.34
C GLY A 20 3.50 -21.36 -18.05
N ALA A 21 4.33 -22.23 -17.45
CA ALA A 21 3.97 -23.58 -17.07
C ALA A 21 4.38 -23.88 -15.63
N LEU A 22 3.44 -24.45 -14.86
CA LEU A 22 3.73 -25.05 -13.57
C LEU A 22 4.21 -26.48 -13.81
N PHE A 23 5.48 -26.75 -13.51
CA PHE A 23 5.96 -28.11 -13.38
C PHE A 23 5.45 -28.70 -12.07
N VAL A 24 4.74 -29.82 -12.18
CA VAL A 24 4.22 -30.60 -11.05
C VAL A 24 5.04 -31.89 -10.96
N PRO A 25 5.65 -32.20 -9.80
CA PRO A 25 6.35 -33.45 -9.61
C PRO A 25 5.44 -34.66 -9.80
N PRO A 26 5.97 -35.78 -10.30
CA PRO A 26 5.25 -37.04 -10.36
C PRO A 26 4.63 -37.43 -9.01
N GLY A 27 3.38 -37.87 -9.02
CA GLY A 27 2.63 -38.27 -7.83
C GLY A 27 1.96 -37.11 -7.09
N ARG A 28 2.04 -35.89 -7.61
CA ARG A 28 1.35 -34.70 -7.06
C ARG A 28 0.25 -34.17 -7.97
N GLU A 29 0.11 -34.68 -9.18
CA GLU A 29 -0.83 -34.21 -10.19
C GLU A 29 -2.28 -34.33 -9.73
N ALA A 30 -2.65 -35.45 -9.10
CA ALA A 30 -4.00 -35.65 -8.56
C ALA A 30 -4.33 -34.66 -7.43
N ALA A 31 -3.34 -34.32 -6.60
CA ALA A 31 -3.52 -33.34 -5.54
C ALA A 31 -3.69 -31.92 -6.10
N VAL A 32 -2.89 -31.54 -7.10
CA VAL A 32 -3.05 -30.26 -7.81
C VAL A 32 -4.41 -30.19 -8.50
N ALA A 33 -4.82 -31.25 -9.21
CA ALA A 33 -6.12 -31.35 -9.86
C ALA A 33 -7.27 -31.17 -8.87
N ALA A 34 -7.19 -31.80 -7.69
CA ALA A 34 -8.20 -31.65 -6.64
C ALA A 34 -8.27 -30.21 -6.09
N ILE A 35 -7.12 -29.52 -5.95
CA ILE A 35 -7.07 -28.13 -5.50
C ILE A 35 -7.72 -27.20 -6.52
N VAL A 36 -7.36 -27.31 -7.81
CA VAL A 36 -7.91 -26.43 -8.85
C VAL A 36 -9.38 -26.73 -9.17
N ALA A 37 -9.84 -27.95 -8.89
CA ALA A 37 -11.25 -28.34 -9.01
C ALA A 37 -12.09 -27.93 -7.78
N ALA A 38 -11.49 -27.38 -6.73
CA ALA A 38 -12.24 -26.94 -5.56
C ALA A 38 -13.20 -25.81 -5.95
N PRO A 39 -14.50 -25.92 -5.60
CA PRO A 39 -15.48 -24.88 -5.92
C PRO A 39 -15.06 -23.51 -5.40
N GLY A 40 -15.11 -22.49 -6.25
CA GLY A 40 -14.76 -21.11 -5.89
C GLY A 40 -13.25 -20.84 -5.77
N TRP A 41 -12.37 -21.79 -6.09
CA TRP A 41 -10.91 -21.56 -6.09
C TRP A 41 -10.52 -20.44 -7.06
N GLN A 42 -11.07 -20.45 -8.28
CA GLN A 42 -10.80 -19.45 -9.31
C GLN A 42 -11.24 -18.05 -8.87
N ASP A 43 -12.45 -17.94 -8.33
CA ASP A 43 -12.98 -16.66 -7.81
C ASP A 43 -12.14 -16.14 -6.64
N SER A 44 -11.73 -17.04 -5.73
CA SER A 44 -10.89 -16.68 -4.58
C SER A 44 -9.50 -16.20 -5.03
N ALA A 45 -8.91 -16.87 -6.02
CA ALA A 45 -7.63 -16.48 -6.59
C ALA A 45 -7.72 -15.12 -7.32
N ALA A 46 -8.78 -14.89 -8.07
CA ALA A 46 -9.03 -13.60 -8.75
C ALA A 46 -9.20 -12.46 -7.73
N LYS A 47 -10.02 -12.65 -6.69
CA LYS A 47 -10.17 -11.66 -5.60
C LYS A 47 -8.85 -11.38 -4.89
N ALA A 48 -8.06 -12.42 -4.60
CA ALA A 48 -6.74 -12.24 -3.97
C ALA A 48 -5.79 -11.40 -4.84
N ALA A 49 -5.80 -11.61 -6.17
CA ALA A 49 -5.01 -10.81 -7.10
C ALA A 49 -5.45 -9.34 -7.12
N LEU A 50 -6.76 -9.07 -7.11
CA LEU A 50 -7.30 -7.71 -7.02
C LEU A 50 -6.94 -7.02 -5.70
N VAL A 51 -7.02 -7.73 -4.57
CA VAL A 51 -6.62 -7.19 -3.25
C VAL A 51 -5.12 -6.88 -3.22
N ALA A 52 -4.28 -7.74 -3.79
CA ALA A 52 -2.85 -7.49 -3.90
C ALA A 52 -2.55 -6.24 -4.75
N TYR A 53 -3.23 -6.11 -5.89
CA TYR A 53 -3.12 -4.91 -6.73
C TYR A 53 -3.57 -3.64 -5.99
N ALA A 54 -4.70 -3.68 -5.28
CA ALA A 54 -5.18 -2.55 -4.48
C ALA A 54 -4.21 -2.16 -3.34
N ALA A 55 -3.56 -3.14 -2.70
CA ALA A 55 -2.60 -2.91 -1.62
C ALA A 55 -1.33 -2.20 -2.13
N ASP A 56 -0.86 -2.62 -3.30
CA ASP A 56 0.25 -2.03 -4.04
C ASP A 56 -0.09 -0.62 -4.55
N ARG A 57 -1.30 -0.41 -5.07
CA ARG A 57 -1.79 0.93 -5.46
C ARG A 57 -1.86 1.90 -4.28
N ARG A 58 -2.38 1.44 -3.14
CA ARG A 58 -2.37 2.19 -1.87
C ARG A 58 -0.94 2.53 -1.44
N TRP A 59 -0.02 1.58 -1.51
CA TRP A 59 1.38 1.83 -1.14
C TRP A 59 2.02 2.92 -2.02
N ARG A 60 1.83 2.85 -3.35
CA ARG A 60 2.28 3.90 -4.27
C ARG A 60 1.69 5.28 -3.93
N LEU A 61 0.42 5.34 -3.57
CA LEU A 61 -0.22 6.58 -3.12
C LEU A 61 0.44 7.07 -1.82
N GLU A 62 0.57 6.19 -0.83
CA GLU A 62 1.14 6.48 0.49
C GLU A 62 2.52 7.12 0.38
N VAL A 63 3.41 6.58 -0.46
CA VAL A 63 4.80 7.06 -0.60
C VAL A 63 5.01 8.07 -1.72
N GLY A 64 3.96 8.40 -2.48
CA GLY A 64 4.05 9.23 -3.70
C GLY A 64 4.30 10.72 -3.46
N GLY A 65 4.29 11.18 -2.20
CA GLY A 65 4.41 12.58 -1.83
C GLY A 65 3.11 13.36 -1.98
N ILE A 66 3.08 14.56 -1.38
CA ILE A 66 1.98 15.53 -1.47
C ILE A 66 2.54 16.95 -1.54
N LEU A 67 1.73 17.90 -2.00
CA LEU A 67 2.06 19.33 -1.94
C LEU A 67 1.34 19.97 -0.75
N VAL A 68 2.08 20.66 0.12
CA VAL A 68 1.52 21.41 1.25
C VAL A 68 1.98 22.86 1.13
N GLY A 69 1.05 23.76 0.79
CA GLY A 69 1.41 25.12 0.39
C GLY A 69 2.30 25.08 -0.86
N SER A 70 3.51 25.61 -0.76
CA SER A 70 4.52 25.54 -1.83
C SER A 70 5.58 24.45 -1.62
N VAL A 71 5.47 23.64 -0.55
CA VAL A 71 6.48 22.63 -0.19
C VAL A 71 6.05 21.27 -0.75
N PRO A 72 6.79 20.70 -1.72
CA PRO A 72 6.61 19.30 -2.11
C PRO A 72 7.16 18.40 -1.00
N VAL A 73 6.27 17.68 -0.32
CA VAL A 73 6.61 16.85 0.85
C VAL A 73 6.66 15.39 0.44
N ALA A 74 7.80 14.73 0.69
CA ALA A 74 7.91 13.30 0.55
C ALA A 74 7.16 12.58 1.68
N THR A 75 6.49 11.46 1.37
CA THR A 75 5.65 10.71 2.32
C THR A 75 6.10 9.26 2.50
N ASP A 76 7.33 8.95 2.10
CA ASP A 76 7.99 7.68 2.41
C ASP A 76 8.25 7.52 3.92
N ASP A 77 8.63 6.32 4.35
CA ASP A 77 8.78 5.97 5.76
C ASP A 77 9.81 6.83 6.49
N ARG A 78 10.91 7.20 5.82
CA ARG A 78 11.91 8.07 6.42
C ARG A 78 11.37 9.49 6.59
N SER A 79 10.66 10.01 5.59
CA SER A 79 10.09 11.35 5.65
C SER A 79 9.01 11.46 6.74
N LYS A 80 8.11 10.47 6.85
CA LYS A 80 7.10 10.41 7.93
C LYS A 80 7.73 10.42 9.33
N LEU A 81 8.85 9.71 9.52
CA LEU A 81 9.61 9.71 10.78
C LEU A 81 10.19 11.10 11.09
N MET A 82 10.83 11.74 10.10
CA MET A 82 11.44 13.06 10.26
C MET A 82 10.39 14.14 10.56
N ILE A 83 9.26 14.11 9.86
CA ILE A 83 8.12 15.01 10.09
C ILE A 83 7.58 14.85 11.52
N THR A 84 7.49 13.62 12.02
CA THR A 84 7.04 13.38 13.41
C THR A 84 7.96 14.07 14.43
N GLY A 85 9.29 13.92 14.29
CA GLY A 85 10.24 14.59 15.18
C GLY A 85 10.19 16.12 15.05
N ALA A 86 10.10 16.64 13.83
CA ALA A 86 10.00 18.06 13.57
C ALA A 86 8.70 18.68 14.13
N ARG A 87 7.56 17.96 14.05
CA ARG A 87 6.31 18.38 14.68
C ARG A 87 6.45 18.51 16.19
N VAL A 88 7.10 17.56 16.85
CA VAL A 88 7.31 17.62 18.32
C VAL A 88 8.12 18.86 18.68
N ALA A 89 9.19 19.17 17.94
CA ALA A 89 9.98 20.38 18.16
C ALA A 89 9.17 21.67 17.93
N ALA A 90 8.43 21.73 16.81
CA ALA A 90 7.56 22.85 16.45
C ALA A 90 6.45 23.11 17.49
N MET A 91 5.88 22.06 18.08
CA MET A 91 4.86 22.20 19.13
C MET A 91 5.44 22.65 20.47
N ALA A 92 6.72 22.35 20.75
CA ALA A 92 7.39 22.73 21.98
C ALA A 92 7.93 24.17 21.95
N ASP A 93 8.26 24.68 20.76
CA ASP A 93 8.80 26.02 20.56
C ASP A 93 8.11 26.73 19.37
N PRO A 94 7.24 27.72 19.62
CA PRO A 94 6.62 28.52 18.55
C PRO A 94 7.61 29.29 17.68
N GLY A 95 8.84 29.54 18.15
CA GLY A 95 9.93 30.16 17.39
C GLY A 95 10.75 29.18 16.54
N TRP A 96 10.42 27.88 16.59
CA TRP A 96 11.13 26.86 15.83
C TRP A 96 11.02 27.11 14.33
N SER A 97 12.13 26.91 13.63
CA SER A 97 12.19 26.92 12.17
C SER A 97 13.29 25.99 11.67
N THR A 98 13.17 25.57 10.42
CA THR A 98 14.17 24.74 9.76
C THR A 98 14.25 25.02 8.27
N VAL A 99 15.35 24.56 7.66
CA VAL A 99 15.48 24.46 6.20
C VAL A 99 15.11 23.04 5.81
N TRP A 100 13.87 22.87 5.35
CA TRP A 100 13.33 21.57 4.94
C TRP A 100 13.77 21.23 3.51
N HIS A 101 14.11 19.97 3.26
CA HIS A 101 14.40 19.48 1.90
C HIS A 101 13.12 18.91 1.29
N GLY A 102 12.65 19.52 0.20
CA GLY A 102 11.48 19.06 -0.52
C GLY A 102 11.74 17.79 -1.32
N ALA A 103 10.67 17.12 -1.72
CA ALA A 103 10.72 15.92 -2.56
C ALA A 103 11.31 16.18 -3.97
N ASP A 104 11.34 17.44 -4.40
CA ASP A 104 11.95 17.90 -5.65
C ASP A 104 13.45 18.18 -5.53
N GLY A 105 14.03 18.00 -4.33
CA GLY A 105 15.43 18.27 -4.04
C GLY A 105 15.75 19.74 -3.73
N ALA A 106 14.77 20.64 -3.76
CA ALA A 106 14.94 22.03 -3.34
C ALA A 106 14.85 22.17 -1.81
N THR A 107 15.17 23.37 -1.31
CA THR A 107 15.08 23.69 0.11
C THR A 107 14.05 24.77 0.38
N TYR A 108 13.35 24.65 1.51
CA TYR A 108 12.21 25.48 1.88
C TYR A 108 12.36 25.96 3.32
N PRO A 109 12.16 27.26 3.61
CA PRO A 109 12.01 27.71 4.98
C PRO A 109 10.67 27.19 5.52
N VAL A 110 10.72 26.46 6.64
CA VAL A 110 9.53 25.92 7.31
C VAL A 110 9.58 26.34 8.76
N ASP A 111 8.56 27.09 9.20
CA ASP A 111 8.36 27.48 10.59
C ASP A 111 7.52 26.44 11.35
N ALA A 112 7.31 26.68 12.65
CA ALA A 112 6.54 25.81 13.51
C ALA A 112 5.10 25.57 12.99
N ALA A 113 4.41 26.63 12.54
CA ALA A 113 3.04 26.52 12.06
C ALA A 113 2.96 25.69 10.76
N ALA A 114 3.88 25.94 9.82
CA ALA A 114 3.98 25.20 8.58
C ALA A 114 4.32 23.72 8.82
N MET A 115 5.21 23.40 9.76
CA MET A 115 5.52 21.99 10.08
C MET A 115 4.33 21.25 10.70
N VAL A 116 3.53 21.90 11.55
CA VAL A 116 2.30 21.30 12.07
C VAL A 116 1.32 21.02 10.92
N ALA A 117 1.11 21.98 10.01
CA ALA A 117 0.26 21.81 8.84
C ALA A 117 0.75 20.70 7.90
N ILE A 118 2.06 20.61 7.66
CA ILE A 118 2.69 19.52 6.89
C ILE A 118 2.39 18.18 7.54
N SER A 119 2.60 18.06 8.85
CA SER A 119 2.34 16.80 9.55
C SER A 119 0.87 16.39 9.49
N ASP A 120 -0.07 17.33 9.66
CA ASP A 120 -1.50 17.05 9.57
C ASP A 120 -1.90 16.61 8.16
N ALA A 121 -1.37 17.26 7.13
CA ALA A 121 -1.62 16.89 5.73
C ALA A 121 -1.06 15.49 5.40
N VAL A 122 0.14 15.15 5.87
CA VAL A 122 0.72 13.81 5.67
C VAL A 122 -0.10 12.74 6.40
N GLN A 123 -0.56 13.00 7.62
CA GLN A 123 -1.43 12.08 8.35
C GLN A 123 -2.77 11.88 7.63
N ALA A 124 -3.38 12.96 7.14
CA ALA A 124 -4.63 12.91 6.39
C ALA A 124 -4.48 12.12 5.09
N HIS A 125 -3.40 12.34 4.34
CA HIS A 125 -3.06 11.61 3.11
C HIS A 125 -2.97 10.10 3.33
N VAL A 126 -2.17 9.68 4.32
CA VAL A 126 -2.01 8.26 4.66
C VAL A 126 -3.36 7.65 5.07
N ASN A 127 -4.11 8.33 5.94
CA ASN A 127 -5.42 7.87 6.39
C ASN A 127 -6.42 7.71 5.23
N ALA A 128 -6.47 8.67 4.31
CA ALA A 128 -7.33 8.60 3.13
C ALA A 128 -6.97 7.41 2.23
N GLY A 129 -5.69 7.13 2.04
CA GLY A 129 -5.21 5.96 1.30
C GLY A 129 -5.67 4.64 1.93
N PHE A 130 -5.55 4.50 3.26
CA PHE A 130 -6.00 3.30 3.97
C PHE A 130 -7.53 3.16 3.99
N ALA A 131 -8.28 4.26 4.17
CA ALA A 131 -9.73 4.26 4.13
C ALA A 131 -10.25 3.82 2.75
N THR A 132 -9.67 4.36 1.68
CA THR A 132 -9.99 3.99 0.30
C THR A 132 -9.68 2.51 0.04
N PHE A 133 -8.51 2.03 0.48
CA PHE A 133 -8.15 0.61 0.37
C PHE A 133 -9.13 -0.31 1.11
N ALA A 134 -9.57 0.06 2.31
CA ALA A 134 -10.55 -0.72 3.07
C ALA A 134 -11.89 -0.83 2.34
N ALA A 135 -12.38 0.27 1.75
CA ALA A 135 -13.61 0.27 0.94
C ALA A 135 -13.48 -0.59 -0.32
N ILE A 136 -12.35 -0.48 -1.03
CA ILE A 136 -12.07 -1.30 -2.22
C ILE A 136 -12.02 -2.78 -1.86
N LYS A 137 -11.35 -3.15 -0.77
CA LYS A 137 -11.29 -4.53 -0.32
C LYS A 137 -12.69 -5.09 -0.03
N ALA A 138 -13.53 -4.33 0.67
CA ALA A 138 -14.92 -4.73 0.91
C ALA A 138 -15.72 -4.91 -0.39
N ALA A 139 -15.52 -4.02 -1.36
CA ALA A 139 -16.17 -4.10 -2.67
C ALA A 139 -15.69 -5.29 -3.52
N ILE A 140 -14.41 -5.66 -3.45
CA ILE A 140 -13.87 -6.89 -4.09
C ILE A 140 -14.52 -8.13 -3.45
N GLU A 141 -14.62 -8.17 -2.12
CA GLU A 141 -15.27 -9.29 -1.43
C GLU A 141 -16.75 -9.43 -1.80
N ALA A 142 -17.46 -8.29 -1.91
CA ALA A 142 -18.85 -8.22 -2.37
C ALA A 142 -19.02 -8.49 -3.88
N GLY A 143 -17.93 -8.54 -4.65
CA GLY A 143 -17.96 -8.73 -6.11
C GLY A 143 -18.40 -7.50 -6.91
N THR A 144 -18.45 -6.31 -6.29
CA THR A 144 -18.81 -5.05 -6.96
C THR A 144 -17.59 -4.34 -7.56
N ILE A 145 -16.38 -4.75 -7.19
CA ILE A 145 -15.14 -4.44 -7.91
C ILE A 145 -14.56 -5.76 -8.41
N SER A 146 -14.34 -5.86 -9.72
CA SER A 146 -13.88 -7.08 -10.40
C SER A 146 -12.68 -6.84 -11.31
N THR A 147 -12.26 -5.59 -11.50
CA THR A 147 -11.17 -5.21 -12.40
C THR A 147 -10.16 -4.26 -11.74
N MET A 148 -8.93 -4.27 -12.25
CA MET A 148 -7.89 -3.30 -11.84
C MET A 148 -8.27 -1.86 -12.17
N ALA A 149 -8.99 -1.63 -13.28
CA ALA A 149 -9.43 -0.31 -13.70
C ALA A 149 -10.44 0.32 -12.70
N GLU A 150 -11.35 -0.47 -12.14
CA GLU A 150 -12.27 -0.01 -11.08
C GLU A 150 -11.51 0.36 -9.80
N ILE A 151 -10.44 -0.39 -9.48
CA ILE A 151 -9.56 -0.07 -8.34
C ILE A 151 -8.87 1.29 -8.57
N ASP A 152 -8.29 1.49 -9.76
CA ASP A 152 -7.66 2.76 -10.12
C ASP A 152 -8.64 3.93 -10.08
N ALA A 153 -9.84 3.75 -10.60
CA ALA A 153 -10.91 4.74 -10.55
C ALA A 153 -11.30 5.10 -9.11
N ALA A 154 -11.40 4.11 -8.22
CA ALA A 154 -11.72 4.32 -6.81
C ALA A 154 -10.62 5.13 -6.09
N PHE A 155 -9.33 4.84 -6.34
CA PHE A 155 -8.24 5.65 -5.80
C PHE A 155 -8.21 7.07 -6.38
N ALA A 156 -8.50 7.24 -7.68
CA ALA A 156 -8.57 8.56 -8.30
C ALA A 156 -9.70 9.43 -7.70
N ALA A 157 -10.87 8.84 -7.44
CA ALA A 157 -12.00 9.54 -6.82
C ALA A 157 -11.71 9.96 -5.37
N GLY A 158 -10.97 9.14 -4.61
CA GLY A 158 -10.58 9.45 -3.23
C GLY A 158 -9.42 10.44 -3.09
N SER A 159 -8.71 10.75 -4.18
CA SER A 159 -7.53 11.64 -4.20
C SER A 159 -7.86 13.07 -4.67
N ALA A 160 -9.13 13.42 -4.87
CA ALA A 160 -9.52 14.76 -5.26
C ALA A 160 -9.11 15.78 -4.18
N PRO A 161 -8.50 16.92 -4.55
CA PRO A 161 -8.02 17.90 -3.58
C PRO A 161 -9.20 18.52 -2.83
N GLY A 162 -9.12 18.51 -1.50
CA GLY A 162 -9.89 19.40 -0.62
C GLY A 162 -9.30 20.79 -0.57
#